data_AF-A0A3Q8I125-F1
#
_entry.id   AF-A0A3Q8I125-F1
#
_cell.length_a   1.000
_cell.length_b   1.000
_cell.length_c   1.000
_cell.angle_alpha   90.00
_cell.angle_beta   90.00
_cell.angle_gamma   90.00
#
_symmetry.space_group_name_H-M   'P 1'
#
loop_
_entity.id
_entity.type
_entity.pdbx_description
1 polymer ?
#
loop_
_entity_poly.entity_id
_entity_poly.type
_entity_poly.pdbx_seq_one_letter_code
_entity_poly.pdbx_strand_id
1 'polypeptide(L)'
;MSAAVSARCDIAVVGGGPAGLAVAIGCARRGHDVIVLDQAAWPIDKACGEGVMPEGCRALAELGALSELDPAERAPIEGIRYIRADGLRVEAPLPAPGGLGVRRTAL
;
A
#
# COMPACT_ATOMS: atom_id res chain seq x y z
N MET A 1 -27.85 5.00 15.56
CA MET A 1 -28.09 3.55 15.45
C MET A 1 -27.58 3.10 14.09
N SER A 2 -26.45 2.39 14.04
CA SER A 2 -25.92 1.84 12.79
C SER A 2 -26.69 0.57 12.45
N ALA A 3 -27.20 0.46 11.22
CA ALA A 3 -27.89 -0.73 10.75
C ALA A 3 -26.87 -1.88 10.62
N ALA A 4 -27.16 -3.02 11.26
CA ALA A 4 -26.36 -4.22 11.07
C ALA A 4 -26.49 -4.68 9.61
N VAL A 5 -25.42 -4.55 8.83
CA VAL A 5 -25.33 -5.15 7.51
C VAL A 5 -25.14 -6.65 7.71
N SER A 6 -26.22 -7.42 7.53
CA SER A 6 -26.14 -8.88 7.43
C SER A 6 -25.75 -9.24 5.99
N ALA A 7 -24.47 -9.11 5.65
CA ALA A 7 -23.92 -9.67 4.43
C ALA A 7 -23.48 -11.12 4.71
N ARG A 8 -23.95 -12.07 3.90
CA ARG A 8 -23.28 -13.38 3.80
C ARG A 8 -22.04 -13.16 2.93
N CYS A 9 -20.90 -13.70 3.36
CA CYS A 9 -19.65 -13.68 2.63
C CYS A 9 -18.85 -14.93 2.99
N ASP A 10 -17.92 -15.33 2.14
CA ASP A 10 -16.97 -16.40 2.47
C ASP A 10 -15.86 -15.88 3.38
N ILE A 11 -15.44 -14.62 3.19
CA ILE A 11 -14.30 -14.01 3.86
C ILE A 11 -14.64 -12.58 4.30
N ALA A 12 -14.43 -12.28 5.58
CA ALA A 12 -14.50 -10.92 6.11
C ALA A 12 -13.09 -10.42 6.48
N VAL A 13 -12.65 -9.33 5.85
CA VAL A 13 -11.39 -8.66 6.16
C VAL A 13 -11.68 -7.47 7.07
N VAL A 14 -11.09 -7.46 8.27
CA VAL A 14 -11.22 -6.34 9.22
C VAL A 14 -10.00 -5.42 9.08
N GLY A 15 -10.24 -4.20 8.61
CA GLY A 15 -9.23 -3.19 8.28
C GLY A 15 -9.03 -3.06 6.77
N GLY A 16 -9.34 -1.88 6.22
CA GLY A 16 -9.18 -1.51 4.82
C GLY A 16 -7.82 -0.86 4.51
N GLY A 17 -6.81 -1.04 5.37
CA GLY A 17 -5.44 -0.60 5.05
C GLY A 17 -4.82 -1.39 3.89
N PRO A 18 -3.62 -1.01 3.41
CA PRO A 18 -2.98 -1.62 2.24
C PRO A 18 -2.90 -3.15 2.31
N ALA A 19 -2.54 -3.72 3.46
CA ALA A 19 -2.49 -5.17 3.65
C ALA A 19 -3.88 -5.83 3.58
N GLY A 20 -4.90 -5.21 4.19
CA GLY A 20 -6.26 -5.73 4.17
C GLY A 20 -6.86 -5.71 2.77
N LEU A 21 -6.66 -4.62 2.03
CA LEU A 21 -7.09 -4.52 0.63
C LEU A 21 -6.33 -5.50 -0.27
N ALA A 22 -5.02 -5.69 -0.07
CA ALA A 22 -4.25 -6.69 -0.80
C ALA A 22 -4.81 -8.11 -0.58
N VAL A 23 -5.16 -8.47 0.66
CA VAL A 23 -5.82 -9.74 1.00
C VAL A 23 -7.18 -9.83 0.31
N ALA A 24 -8.01 -8.78 0.42
CA ALA A 24 -9.34 -8.77 -0.16
C ALA A 24 -9.33 -8.96 -1.69
N ILE A 25 -8.46 -8.23 -2.39
CA ILE A 25 -8.23 -8.37 -3.84
C ILE A 25 -7.75 -9.78 -4.17
N GLY A 26 -6.79 -10.31 -3.42
CA GLY A 26 -6.26 -11.65 -3.63
C GLY A 26 -7.30 -12.77 -3.45
N CYS A 27 -8.19 -12.62 -2.47
CA CYS A 27 -9.29 -13.55 -2.21
C CYS A 27 -10.41 -13.43 -3.24
N ALA A 28 -10.81 -12.21 -3.59
CA ALA A 28 -11.84 -11.96 -4.61
C ALA A 28 -11.41 -12.52 -5.97
N ARG A 29 -10.14 -12.35 -6.35
CA ARG A 29 -9.57 -12.95 -7.58
C ARG A 29 -9.57 -14.48 -7.60
N ARG A 30 -9.71 -15.13 -6.44
CA ARG A 30 -9.85 -16.59 -6.30
C ARG A 30 -11.31 -17.05 -6.29
N GLY A 31 -12.26 -16.14 -6.47
CA GLY A 31 -13.69 -16.43 -6.59
C GLY A 31 -14.46 -16.45 -5.27
N HIS A 32 -13.88 -15.93 -4.19
CA HIS A 32 -14.58 -15.79 -2.90
C HIS A 32 -15.45 -14.53 -2.86
N ASP A 33 -16.58 -14.60 -2.16
CA ASP A 33 -17.33 -13.41 -1.75
C ASP A 33 -16.65 -12.77 -0.53
N VAL A 34 -16.12 -11.56 -0.70
CA VAL A 34 -15.27 -10.89 0.28
C VAL A 34 -15.86 -9.56 0.69
N ILE A 35 -15.97 -9.34 2.00
CA ILE A 35 -16.31 -8.02 2.56
C ILE A 35 -15.10 -7.42 3.28
N VAL A 36 -14.95 -6.10 3.17
CA VAL A 36 -13.97 -5.33 3.94
C VAL A 36 -14.71 -4.44 4.92
N LEU A 37 -14.34 -4.54 6.19
CA LEU A 37 -14.90 -3.75 7.28
C LEU A 37 -13.82 -2.82 7.80
N ASP A 38 -14.02 -1.50 7.66
CA ASP A 38 -13.12 -0.50 8.23
C ASP A 38 -13.93 0.52 9.05
N GLN A 39 -13.37 0.94 10.18
CA GLN A 39 -13.92 1.99 11.02
C GLN A 39 -13.42 3.39 10.62
N ALA A 40 -12.33 3.46 9.86
CA ALA A 40 -11.71 4.71 9.46
C ALA A 40 -12.56 5.44 8.41
N ALA A 41 -12.61 6.76 8.52
CA ALA A 41 -13.06 7.61 7.43
C ALA A 41 -11.94 7.71 6.38
N TRP A 42 -12.27 7.41 5.12
CA TRP A 42 -11.32 7.44 4.00
C TRP A 42 -11.42 8.76 3.23
N PRO A 43 -10.29 9.26 2.66
CA PRO A 43 -8.94 8.70 2.71
C PRO A 43 -8.17 9.04 4.00
N ILE A 44 -7.23 8.18 4.39
CA ILE A 44 -6.37 8.40 5.57
C ILE A 44 -5.12 9.18 5.16
N ASP A 45 -5.07 10.47 5.49
CA ASP A 45 -3.90 11.31 5.28
C ASP A 45 -2.84 11.03 6.36
N LYS A 46 -1.92 10.10 6.05
CA LYS A 46 -0.82 9.71 6.93
C LYS A 46 0.43 9.43 6.10
N ALA A 47 1.52 10.16 6.39
CA ALA A 47 2.81 10.00 5.72
C ALA A 47 3.47 8.62 5.91
N CYS A 48 3.12 7.90 6.99
CA CYS A 48 3.62 6.55 7.20
C CYS A 48 3.04 5.60 6.15
N GLY A 49 3.93 4.97 5.37
CA GLY A 49 3.58 4.07 4.28
C GLY A 49 3.72 4.69 2.89
N GLU A 50 4.15 5.95 2.78
CA GLU A 50 4.35 6.60 1.49
C GLU A 50 5.62 6.15 0.76
N GLY A 51 6.60 5.59 1.48
CA GLY A 51 7.78 4.96 0.88
C GLY A 51 7.56 3.46 0.64
N VAL A 52 7.29 3.09 -0.62
CA VAL A 52 7.10 1.71 -1.05
C VAL A 52 8.43 1.14 -1.56
N MET A 53 8.94 0.10 -0.89
CA MET A 53 10.18 -0.60 -1.29
C MET A 53 9.97 -1.50 -2.52
N PRO A 54 11.03 -1.98 -3.19
CA PRO A 54 10.91 -2.72 -4.46
C PRO A 54 9.92 -3.89 -4.41
N GLU A 55 9.92 -4.69 -3.35
CA GLU A 55 8.98 -5.81 -3.17
C GLU A 55 7.53 -5.33 -3.02
N GLY A 56 7.32 -4.19 -2.39
CA GLY A 56 6.00 -3.56 -2.29
C GLY A 56 5.52 -3.04 -3.64
N CYS A 57 6.41 -2.44 -4.44
CA CYS A 57 6.09 -2.02 -5.80
C CYS A 57 5.71 -3.21 -6.68
N ARG A 58 6.42 -4.35 -6.54
CA ARG A 58 6.07 -5.60 -7.22
C ARG A 58 4.69 -6.10 -6.79
N ALA A 59 4.38 -6.10 -5.49
CA ALA A 59 3.07 -6.50 -4.98
C ALA A 59 1.95 -5.59 -5.53
N LEU A 60 2.15 -4.28 -5.58
CA LEU A 60 1.18 -3.34 -6.17
C LEU A 60 0.97 -3.60 -7.67
N ALA A 61 2.03 -3.93 -8.41
CA ALA A 61 1.93 -4.30 -9.82
C ALA A 61 1.14 -5.60 -10.02
N GLU A 62 1.41 -6.63 -9.20
CA GLU A 62 0.67 -7.91 -9.23
C GLU A 62 -0.80 -7.73 -8.85
N LEU A 63 -1.09 -6.82 -7.93
CA LEU A 63 -2.46 -6.42 -7.59
C LEU A 63 -3.12 -5.56 -8.67
N GLY A 64 -2.39 -5.07 -9.67
CA GLY A 64 -2.90 -4.14 -10.70
C GLY A 64 -3.17 -2.74 -10.17
N ALA A 65 -2.76 -2.42 -8.94
CA ALA A 65 -2.95 -1.10 -8.33
C ALA A 65 -1.88 -0.10 -8.78
N LEU A 66 -0.69 -0.58 -9.15
CA LEU A 66 0.40 0.30 -9.59
C LEU A 66 0.08 1.04 -10.90
N SER A 67 -0.74 0.47 -11.78
CA SER A 67 -1.17 1.14 -13.02
C SER A 67 -2.19 2.25 -12.79
N GLU A 68 -2.94 2.19 -11.69
CA GLU A 68 -4.01 3.15 -11.36
C GLU A 68 -3.48 4.46 -10.75
N LEU A 69 -2.25 4.45 -10.24
CA LEU A 69 -1.64 5.64 -9.65
C LEU A 69 -1.38 6.71 -10.73
N ASP A 70 -1.52 7.99 -10.44
CA ASP A 70 -1.05 9.04 -11.36
C ASP A 70 0.48 9.09 -11.33
N PRO A 71 1.22 9.04 -12.45
CA PRO A 71 2.66 9.28 -12.47
C PRO A 71 3.11 10.56 -11.76
N ALA A 72 2.28 11.61 -11.73
CA ALA A 72 2.54 12.86 -11.01
C ALA A 72 2.51 12.71 -9.48
N GLU A 73 1.82 11.69 -8.96
CA GLU A 73 1.73 11.38 -7.53
C GLU A 73 2.83 10.41 -7.06
N ARG A 74 3.82 10.13 -7.93
CA ARG A 74 4.91 9.17 -7.68
C ARG A 74 6.27 9.85 -7.77
N ALA A 75 7.20 9.43 -6.92
CA ALA A 75 8.61 9.80 -6.99
C ALA A 75 9.49 8.55 -6.87
N PRO A 76 10.56 8.41 -7.65
CA PRO A 76 11.47 7.27 -7.51
C PRO A 76 12.24 7.32 -6.18
N ILE A 77 12.47 6.15 -5.58
CA ILE A 77 13.40 5.96 -4.47
C ILE A 77 14.53 5.05 -4.96
N GLU A 78 15.72 5.61 -5.10
CA GLU A 78 16.88 4.89 -5.64
C GLU A 78 17.66 4.11 -4.56
N GLY A 79 17.54 4.54 -3.29
CA GLY A 79 18.40 4.07 -2.23
C GLY A 79 18.16 4.79 -0.91
N ILE A 80 18.86 4.34 0.12
CA ILE A 80 18.87 4.98 1.45
C ILE A 80 20.28 5.49 1.71
N ARG A 81 20.40 6.76 2.07
CA ARG A 81 21.65 7.36 2.55
C ARG A 81 21.53 7.65 4.04
N TYR A 82 22.39 7.01 4.84
CA TYR A 82 22.54 7.31 6.26
C TYR A 82 23.63 8.37 6.42
N ILE A 83 23.31 9.47 7.11
CA ILE A 83 24.25 10.56 7.38
C ILE A 83 24.34 10.74 8.90
N ARG A 84 25.54 10.57 9.45
CA ARG A 84 25.81 10.85 10.85
C ARG A 84 26.21 12.31 11.03
N ALA A 85 26.01 12.86 12.23
CA ALA A 85 26.28 14.26 12.55
C ALA A 85 27.73 14.71 12.29
N ASP A 86 28.69 13.78 12.36
CA ASP A 86 30.11 14.01 12.05
C ASP A 86 30.44 13.95 10.55
N GLY A 87 29.43 13.75 9.70
CA GLY A 87 29.58 13.67 8.25
C GLY A 87 29.88 12.27 7.73
N LEU A 88 29.96 11.23 8.55
CA LEU A 88 30.05 9.85 8.05
C LEU A 88 28.80 9.52 7.22
N ARG A 89 29.01 8.95 6.03
CA ARG A 89 27.95 8.57 5.09
C ARG A 89 28.02 7.09 4.75
N VAL A 90 26.87 6.43 4.76
CA VAL A 90 26.69 5.07 4.23
C VAL A 90 25.55 5.11 3.23
N GLU A 91 25.82 4.64 2.01
CA GLU A 91 24.82 4.55 0.95
C GLU A 91 24.44 3.09 0.73
N ALA A 92 23.14 2.85 0.65
CA ALA A 92 22.53 1.56 0.39
C ALA A 92 21.59 1.71 -0.82
N PRO A 93 22.08 1.49 -2.05
CA PRO A 93 21.23 1.50 -3.23
C PRO A 93 20.19 0.38 -3.15
N LEU A 94 18.97 0.66 -3.63
CA LEU A 94 17.95 -0.36 -3.79
C LEU A 94 18.20 -1.16 -5.08
N PRO A 95 17.85 -2.46 -5.12
CA PRO A 95 17.87 -3.22 -6.36
C PRO A 95 16.93 -2.60 -7.40
N ALA A 96 17.29 -2.66 -8.68
CA ALA A 96 16.46 -2.17 -9.77
C ALA A 96 15.07 -2.85 -9.75
N PRO A 97 13.98 -2.11 -10.03
CA PRO A 97 13.93 -0.72 -10.50
C PRO A 97 14.01 0.35 -9.40
N GLY A 98 14.18 -0.04 -8.13
CA GLY A 98 14.08 0.85 -6.98
C GLY A 98 12.70 0.80 -6.32
N GLY A 99 12.47 1.72 -5.38
CA GLY A 99 11.18 1.93 -4.72
C GLY A 99 10.43 3.14 -5.29
N LEU A 100 9.28 3.43 -4.71
CA LEU A 100 8.45 4.58 -5.04
C LEU A 100 8.00 5.31 -3.77
N GLY A 101 8.16 6.62 -3.75
CA GLY A 101 7.40 7.53 -2.91
C GLY A 101 6.03 7.75 -3.55
N VAL A 102 4.94 7.49 -2.83
CA VAL A 102 3.56 7.69 -3.31
C VAL A 102 2.74 8.26 -2.15
N ARG A 103 1.92 9.27 -2.44
CA ARG A 103 0.97 9.78 -1.43
C ARG A 103 -0.01 8.70 -1.03
N ARG A 104 -0.24 8.52 0.27
CA ARG A 104 -1.16 7.49 0.74
C ARG A 104 -2.61 7.75 0.28
N THR A 105 -2.96 9.00 0.04
CA THR A 105 -4.27 9.41 -0.49
C THR A 105 -4.48 9.06 -1.96
N ALA A 106 -3.41 8.72 -2.68
CA ALA A 106 -3.47 8.27 -4.07
C ALA A 106 -3.56 6.73 -4.19
N LEU A 107 -3.23 6.00 -3.11
CA LEU A 107 -3.22 4.52 -3.03
C LEU A 107 -4.57 3.92 -2.63
#